data_AF-A0A840DZL3-F1
#
_entry.id   AF-A0A840DZL3-F1
#
_cell.length_a   1.000
_cell.length_b   1.000
_cell.length_c   1.000
_cell.angle_alpha   90.00
_cell.angle_beta   90.00
_cell.angle_gamma   90.00
#
_symmetry.space_group_name_H-M   'P 1'
#
loop_
_entity.id
_entity.type
_entity.pdbx_description
1 polymer ?
#
loop_
_entity_poly.entity_id
_entity_poly.type
_entity_poly.pdbx_seq_one_letter_code
_entity_poly.pdbx_strand_id
1 'polypeptide(L)'
;MTSLQTSIEVELQVPILYQDSEGRQATRHKLTFYRPTFKHAKQLSVLIGPQLTELLVPEFAEQKTPSNDVLILKLSQVLFTHEATEGITALLAEMSHESVELIDRLDVVDLVAVFKAFFAFFPTRQSPMLGNLEQS
;
A
#
# COMPACT_ATOMS: atom_id res chain seq x y z
N MET A 1 18.31 -3.32 16.44
CA MET A 1 18.57 -2.84 15.07
C MET A 1 17.48 -3.40 14.17
N THR A 2 16.49 -2.60 13.79
CA THR A 2 15.49 -3.03 12.80
C THR A 2 16.16 -2.99 11.42
N SER A 3 16.41 -4.15 10.82
CA SER A 3 16.86 -4.18 9.43
C SER A 3 15.75 -3.59 8.55
N LEU A 4 16.15 -2.74 7.61
CA LEU A 4 15.21 -2.14 6.67
C LEU A 4 14.72 -3.26 5.74
N GLN A 5 13.43 -3.59 5.84
CA GLN A 5 12.82 -4.55 4.93
C GLN A 5 12.85 -3.99 3.50
N THR A 6 13.51 -4.71 2.60
CA THR A 6 13.69 -4.35 1.18
C THR A 6 12.65 -4.99 0.28
N SER A 7 12.09 -6.12 0.70
CA SER A 7 11.01 -6.83 0.01
C SER A 7 10.08 -7.53 1.00
N ILE A 8 8.84 -7.73 0.56
CA ILE A 8 7.78 -8.45 1.27
C ILE A 8 7.15 -9.43 0.30
N GLU A 9 7.07 -10.68 0.72
CA GLU A 9 6.33 -11.70 -0.02
C GLU A 9 4.89 -11.78 0.50
N VAL A 10 3.94 -11.84 -0.43
CA VAL A 10 2.51 -11.97 -0.16
C VAL A 10 2.04 -13.25 -0.82
N GLU A 11 1.70 -14.24 0.01
CA GLU A 11 1.00 -15.45 -0.43
C GLU A 11 -0.43 -15.09 -0.81
N LEU A 12 -0.86 -15.54 -1.99
CA LEU A 12 -2.20 -15.31 -2.53
C LEU A 12 -3.11 -16.47 -2.10
N GLN A 13 -4.26 -16.13 -1.55
CA GLN A 13 -5.33 -17.09 -1.24
C GLN A 13 -6.00 -17.58 -2.52
N VAL A 14 -6.15 -16.70 -3.51
CA VAL A 14 -6.70 -17.03 -4.82
C VAL A 14 -5.57 -16.95 -5.86
N PRO A 15 -5.12 -18.11 -6.40
CA PRO A 15 -4.06 -18.12 -7.39
C PRO A 15 -4.48 -17.41 -8.68
N ILE A 16 -3.58 -16.59 -9.21
CA ILE A 16 -3.82 -15.87 -10.47
C ILE A 16 -3.46 -16.78 -11.64
N LEU A 17 -4.41 -17.01 -12.54
CA LEU A 17 -4.15 -17.66 -13.82
C LEU A 17 -3.69 -16.61 -14.84
N TYR A 18 -2.55 -16.84 -15.49
CA TYR A 18 -1.99 -15.93 -16.49
C TYR A 18 -1.27 -16.70 -17.61
N GLN A 19 -0.91 -16.01 -18.69
CA GLN A 19 -0.05 -16.55 -19.73
C GLN A 19 1.40 -16.10 -19.48
N ASP A 20 2.33 -17.05 -19.44
CA ASP A 20 3.75 -16.74 -19.32
C ASP A 20 4.31 -16.12 -20.62
N SER A 21 5.58 -15.74 -20.62
CA SER A 21 6.27 -15.18 -21.80
C SER A 21 6.33 -16.14 -22.99
N GLU A 22 6.04 -17.42 -22.79
CA GLU A 22 5.96 -18.46 -23.83
C GLU A 22 4.52 -18.75 -24.26
N GLY A 23 3.54 -18.00 -23.74
CA GLY A 23 2.11 -18.17 -24.03
C GLY A 23 1.44 -19.35 -23.33
N ARG A 24 2.13 -20.02 -22.39
CA ARG A 24 1.58 -21.14 -21.63
C ARG A 24 0.76 -20.64 -20.46
N GLN A 25 -0.31 -21.37 -20.11
CA GLN A 25 -1.03 -21.09 -18.87
C GLN A 25 -0.15 -21.43 -17.67
N ALA A 26 -0.01 -20.46 -16.77
CA ALA A 26 0.71 -20.56 -15.51
C ALA A 26 -0.18 -20.05 -14.37
N THR A 27 0.09 -20.53 -13.15
CA THR A 27 -0.53 -20.03 -11.92
C THR A 27 0.48 -19.26 -11.09
N ARG A 28 0.04 -18.12 -10.54
CA ARG A 28 0.80 -17.38 -9.55
C ARG A 28 0.15 -17.53 -8.18
N HIS A 29 0.93 -18.04 -7.23
CA HIS A 29 0.50 -18.20 -5.84
C HIS A 29 1.09 -17.14 -4.90
N LYS A 30 2.07 -16.36 -5.38
CA LYS A 30 2.81 -15.41 -4.55
C LYS A 30 3.22 -14.19 -5.34
N LEU A 31 3.15 -13.03 -4.71
CA LEU A 31 3.72 -11.78 -5.21
C LEU A 31 4.84 -11.31 -4.29
N THR A 32 5.90 -10.77 -4.87
CA THR A 32 7.00 -10.15 -4.12
C THR A 32 6.97 -8.67 -4.38
N PHE A 33 6.69 -7.87 -3.35
CA PHE A 33 6.75 -6.42 -3.41
C PHE A 33 8.11 -5.94 -2.94
N TYR A 34 8.63 -4.92 -3.59
CA TYR A 34 9.86 -4.23 -3.22
C TYR A 34 9.55 -2.91 -2.55
N ARG A 35 10.49 -2.44 -1.72
CA ARG A 35 10.31 -1.23 -0.94
C ARG A 35 9.96 -0.03 -1.84
N PRO A 36 8.90 0.73 -1.53
CA PRO A 36 8.51 1.88 -2.32
C PRO A 36 9.61 2.95 -2.28
N THR A 37 9.99 3.42 -3.47
CA THR A 37 10.88 4.58 -3.65
C THR A 37 10.12 5.91 -3.56
N PHE A 38 10.85 7.03 -3.57
CA PHE A 38 10.24 8.36 -3.62
C PHE A 38 9.35 8.59 -4.86
N LYS A 39 9.63 7.89 -5.98
CA LYS A 39 8.77 7.93 -7.17
C LYS A 39 7.36 7.42 -6.83
N HIS A 40 7.28 6.23 -6.22
CA HIS A 40 6.02 5.62 -5.78
C HIS A 40 5.29 6.50 -4.76
N ALA A 41 6.02 7.10 -3.81
CA ALA A 41 5.43 8.01 -2.83
C ALA A 41 4.78 9.25 -3.49
N LYS A 42 5.43 9.83 -4.51
CA LYS A 42 4.86 10.93 -5.29
C LYS A 42 3.62 10.51 -6.07
N GLN A 43 3.68 9.36 -6.77
CA GLN A 43 2.54 8.83 -7.52
C GLN A 43 1.34 8.61 -6.61
N LEU A 44 1.55 7.95 -5.46
CA LEU A 44 0.50 7.75 -4.47
C LEU A 44 -0.06 9.08 -3.96
N SER A 45 0.80 10.06 -3.63
CA SER A 45 0.35 11.37 -3.15
C SER A 45 -0.52 12.13 -4.16
N VAL A 46 -0.26 11.96 -5.46
CA VAL A 46 -1.10 12.55 -6.52
C VAL A 46 -2.43 11.81 -6.61
N LEU A 47 -2.41 10.47 -6.53
CA LEU A 47 -3.60 9.63 -6.69
C LEU A 47 -4.59 9.78 -5.54
N ILE A 48 -4.09 9.78 -4.29
CA ILE A 48 -4.95 9.73 -3.10
C ILE A 48 -4.86 10.97 -2.22
N GLY A 49 -3.91 11.88 -2.46
CA GLY A 49 -3.64 13.02 -1.59
C GLY A 49 -4.84 13.94 -1.35
N PRO A 50 -5.57 14.38 -2.40
CA PRO A 50 -6.76 15.23 -2.22
C PRO A 50 -7.84 14.54 -1.36
N GLN A 51 -8.21 13.31 -1.70
CA GLN A 51 -9.24 12.52 -1.02
C GLN A 51 -8.84 12.18 0.42
N LEU A 52 -7.57 11.82 0.64
CA LEU A 52 -7.04 11.56 1.97
C LEU A 52 -7.03 12.82 2.84
N THR A 53 -6.72 13.98 2.26
CA THR A 53 -6.77 15.26 2.98
C THR A 53 -8.19 15.54 3.44
N GLU A 54 -9.19 15.43 2.57
CA GLU A 54 -10.60 15.62 2.93
C GLU A 54 -11.06 14.66 4.04
N LEU A 55 -10.67 13.39 3.98
CA LEU A 55 -11.01 12.38 4.99
C LEU A 55 -10.35 12.59 6.35
N LEU A 56 -9.21 13.27 6.40
CA LEU A 56 -8.45 13.50 7.63
C LEU A 56 -8.63 14.91 8.22
N VAL A 57 -9.12 15.89 7.43
CA VAL A 57 -9.44 17.24 7.92
C VAL A 57 -10.29 17.23 9.21
N PRO A 58 -11.34 16.40 9.34
CA PRO A 58 -12.12 16.34 10.58
C PRO A 58 -11.29 15.87 11.79
N GLU A 59 -10.42 14.87 11.60
CA GLU A 59 -9.58 14.32 12.68
C GLU A 59 -8.56 15.36 13.18
N PHE A 60 -7.97 16.12 12.25
CA PHE A 60 -7.05 17.21 12.59
C PHE A 60 -7.75 18.39 13.24
N ALA A 61 -8.97 18.73 12.80
CA ALA A 61 -9.79 19.77 13.40
C ALA A 61 -10.15 19.44 14.85
N GLU A 62 -10.35 18.16 15.16
CA GLU A 62 -10.60 17.66 16.53
C GLU A 62 -9.32 17.46 17.35
N GLN A 63 -8.13 17.81 16.83
CA GLN A 63 -6.81 17.54 17.45
C GLN A 63 -6.59 16.07 17.82
N LYS A 64 -7.29 15.13 17.17
CA LYS A 64 -7.11 13.70 17.37
C LYS A 64 -5.97 13.21 16.49
N THR A 65 -5.05 12.44 17.06
CA THR A 65 -4.11 11.68 16.25
C THR A 65 -4.83 10.41 15.79
N PRO A 66 -5.12 10.25 14.49
CA PRO A 66 -5.85 9.07 14.02
C PRO A 66 -5.02 7.81 14.28
N SER A 67 -5.66 6.76 14.78
CA SER A 67 -5.00 5.46 14.97
C SER A 67 -4.62 4.86 13.62
N ASN A 68 -3.59 4.00 13.61
CA ASN A 68 -3.15 3.35 12.37
C ASN A 68 -4.29 2.56 11.70
N ASP A 69 -5.16 1.92 12.49
CA ASP A 69 -6.31 1.16 11.96
C ASP A 69 -7.33 2.08 11.26
N VAL A 70 -7.57 3.27 11.82
CA VAL A 70 -8.45 4.28 11.20
C VAL A 70 -7.81 4.85 9.94
N LEU A 71 -6.51 5.09 9.94
CA LEU A 71 -5.78 5.51 8.75
C LEU A 71 -5.84 4.45 7.65
N ILE A 72 -5.61 3.17 7.99
CA ILE A 72 -5.70 2.05 7.06
C ILE A 72 -7.12 1.96 6.48
N LEU A 73 -8.16 2.06 7.31
CA LEU A 73 -9.55 2.00 6.85
C LEU A 73 -9.91 3.16 5.92
N LYS A 74 -9.55 4.41 6.27
CA LYS A 74 -9.79 5.58 5.43
C LYS A 74 -8.98 5.50 4.13
N LEU A 75 -7.73 5.02 4.18
CA LEU A 75 -6.93 4.75 3.00
C LEU A 75 -7.61 3.71 2.12
N SER A 76 -8.09 2.59 2.67
CA SER A 76 -8.85 1.59 1.91
C SER A 76 -10.06 2.22 1.21
N GLN A 77 -10.84 3.06 1.89
CA GLN A 77 -11.99 3.74 1.27
C GLN A 77 -11.60 4.58 0.05
N VAL A 78 -10.46 5.27 0.09
CA VAL A 78 -9.94 6.05 -1.04
C VAL A 78 -9.43 5.14 -2.16
N LEU A 79 -8.68 4.11 -1.78
CA LEU A 79 -8.03 3.17 -2.69
C LEU A 79 -9.06 2.36 -3.51
N PHE A 80 -10.30 2.24 -3.04
CA PHE A 80 -11.41 1.55 -3.72
C PHE A 80 -12.31 2.46 -4.58
N THR A 81 -11.87 3.68 -4.90
CA THR A 81 -12.54 4.54 -5.91
C THR A 81 -12.05 4.20 -7.32
N HIS A 82 -12.93 4.29 -8.34
CA HIS A 82 -12.62 3.90 -9.73
C HIS A 82 -11.39 4.63 -10.31
N GLU A 83 -11.21 5.91 -10.00
CA GLU A 83 -10.05 6.69 -10.48
C GLU A 83 -8.75 6.32 -9.75
N ALA A 84 -8.83 5.96 -8.46
CA ALA A 84 -7.66 5.56 -7.71
C ALA A 84 -7.19 4.16 -8.09
N THR A 85 -8.12 3.24 -8.39
CA THR A 85 -7.82 1.83 -8.66
C THR A 85 -6.84 1.64 -9.82
N GLU A 86 -7.01 2.32 -10.96
CA GLU A 86 -6.09 2.18 -12.10
C GLU A 86 -4.66 2.64 -11.77
N GLY A 87 -4.54 3.80 -11.10
CA GLY A 87 -3.25 4.34 -10.69
C GLY A 87 -2.56 3.49 -9.63
N ILE A 88 -3.32 2.88 -8.73
CA ILE A 88 -2.82 1.96 -7.71
C ILE A 88 -2.36 0.66 -8.35
N THR A 89 -3.13 0.08 -9.28
CA THR A 89 -2.70 -1.12 -10.03
C THR A 89 -1.34 -0.88 -10.68
N ALA A 90 -1.15 0.25 -11.36
CA ALA A 90 0.13 0.60 -11.97
C ALA A 90 1.27 0.72 -10.94
N LEU A 91 0.99 1.31 -9.78
CA LEU A 91 1.97 1.43 -8.69
C LEU A 91 2.34 0.06 -8.11
N LEU A 92 1.36 -0.81 -7.88
CA LEU A 92 1.57 -2.17 -7.38
C LEU A 92 2.33 -3.04 -8.39
N ALA A 93 2.05 -2.89 -9.68
CA ALA A 93 2.78 -3.56 -10.75
C ALA A 93 4.25 -3.14 -10.75
N GLU A 94 4.55 -1.83 -10.67
CA GLU A 94 5.92 -1.34 -10.59
C GLU A 94 6.65 -1.87 -9.35
N MET A 95 5.99 -1.86 -8.20
CA MET A 95 6.53 -2.35 -6.93
C MET A 95 6.73 -3.87 -6.90
N SER A 96 6.03 -4.64 -7.73
CA SER A 96 6.17 -6.11 -7.78
C SER A 96 6.97 -6.62 -8.97
N HIS A 97 7.34 -5.72 -9.90
CA HIS A 97 7.91 -6.07 -11.20
C HIS A 97 7.01 -6.98 -12.04
N GLU A 98 5.69 -6.90 -11.81
CA GLU A 98 4.69 -7.60 -12.60
C GLU A 98 4.01 -6.65 -13.59
N SER A 99 3.18 -7.23 -14.46
CA SER A 99 2.37 -6.44 -15.39
C SER A 99 1.09 -5.92 -14.71
N VAL A 100 0.55 -4.80 -15.22
CA VAL A 100 -0.72 -4.23 -14.75
C VAL A 100 -1.84 -5.26 -14.89
N GLU A 101 -1.86 -5.98 -16.02
CA GLU A 101 -2.88 -7.01 -16.31
C GLU A 101 -2.81 -8.21 -15.35
N LEU A 102 -1.65 -8.50 -14.77
CA LEU A 102 -1.54 -9.54 -13.74
C LEU A 102 -2.08 -9.02 -12.41
N ILE A 103 -1.77 -7.78 -12.04
CA ILE A 103 -2.27 -7.16 -10.80
C ILE A 103 -3.79 -6.96 -10.85
N ASP A 104 -4.36 -6.60 -12.00
CA ASP A 104 -5.83 -6.45 -12.17
C ASP A 104 -6.61 -7.76 -11.99
N ARG A 105 -5.93 -8.91 -12.01
CA ARG A 105 -6.53 -10.23 -11.74
C ARG A 105 -6.51 -10.61 -10.26
N LEU A 106 -5.98 -9.76 -9.38
CA LEU A 106 -5.99 -10.02 -7.94
C LEU A 106 -7.43 -10.09 -7.45
N ASP A 107 -7.69 -11.11 -6.64
CA ASP A 107 -8.95 -11.21 -5.91
C ASP A 107 -9.03 -10.12 -4.82
N VAL A 108 -10.25 -9.67 -4.52
CA VAL A 108 -10.50 -8.66 -3.49
C VAL A 108 -9.94 -9.07 -2.12
N VAL A 109 -9.94 -10.36 -1.81
CA VAL A 109 -9.38 -10.90 -0.56
C VAL A 109 -7.87 -10.71 -0.49
N ASP A 110 -7.18 -10.92 -1.61
CA ASP A 110 -5.73 -10.78 -1.71
C ASP A 110 -5.28 -9.33 -1.80
N LEU A 111 -6.11 -8.45 -2.35
CA LEU A 111 -5.84 -7.02 -2.40
C LEU A 111 -5.66 -6.41 -0.99
N VAL A 112 -6.44 -6.87 0.00
CA VAL A 112 -6.26 -6.47 1.40
C VAL A 112 -4.88 -6.90 1.93
N ALA A 113 -4.42 -8.10 1.59
CA ALA A 113 -3.10 -8.60 1.99
C ALA A 113 -1.97 -7.79 1.33
N VAL A 114 -2.13 -7.45 0.05
CA VAL A 114 -1.21 -6.58 -0.70
C VAL A 114 -1.10 -5.20 -0.06
N PHE A 115 -2.23 -4.57 0.34
CA PHE A 115 -2.18 -3.29 1.03
C PHE A 115 -1.50 -3.38 2.40
N LYS A 116 -1.75 -4.44 3.17
CA LYS A 116 -1.03 -4.67 4.43
C LYS A 116 0.48 -4.79 4.20
N ALA A 117 0.91 -5.50 3.16
CA ALA A 117 2.31 -5.59 2.77
C ALA A 117 2.89 -4.22 2.39
N PHE A 118 2.15 -3.41 1.63
CA PHE A 118 2.55 -2.04 1.31
C PHE A 118 2.82 -1.22 2.58
N PHE A 119 1.91 -1.24 3.56
CA PHE A 119 2.08 -0.49 4.81
C PHE A 119 3.18 -1.04 5.70
N ALA A 120 3.51 -2.32 5.64
CA ALA A 120 4.58 -2.92 6.43
C ALA A 120 5.99 -2.38 6.04
N PHE A 121 6.17 -1.77 4.86
CA PHE A 121 7.40 -1.05 4.54
C PHE A 121 7.61 0.22 5.38
N PHE A 122 6.54 0.76 5.94
CA PHE A 122 6.58 1.94 6.80
C PHE A 122 6.62 1.45 8.25
N PRO A 123 7.72 1.67 8.99
CA PRO A 123 7.73 1.33 10.40
C PRO A 123 6.56 2.04 11.07
N THR A 124 5.76 1.28 11.84
CA THR A 124 4.78 1.84 12.78
C THR A 124 5.49 2.98 13.47
N ARG A 125 4.99 4.23 13.39
CA ARG A 125 5.62 5.35 14.09
C ARG A 125 5.67 4.99 15.58
N GLN A 126 6.79 4.43 16.04
CA GLN A 126 7.11 4.40 17.44
C GLN A 126 7.52 5.83 17.77
N SER A 127 6.53 6.67 18.06
CA SER A 127 6.79 7.84 18.88
C SER A 127 6.57 7.44 20.33
N PRO A 128 7.64 7.25 21.10
CA PRO A 128 7.60 7.51 22.52
C PRO A 128 8.51 8.69 22.88
N MET A 129 8.77 9.65 21.98
CA MET A 129 9.62 10.81 22.29
C MET A 129 9.15 12.09 21.58
N LEU A 130 8.12 12.71 22.14
CA LEU A 130 8.04 14.18 22.28
C LEU A 130 8.09 14.52 23.77
N GLY A 131 9.02 13.90 24.50
CA GLY A 131 9.19 14.08 25.94
C GLY A 131 10.35 14.98 26.35
N ASN A 132 11.13 15.56 25.42
CA ASN A 132 12.34 16.33 25.75
C ASN A 132 12.43 17.66 24.96
N LEU A 133 11.42 18.52 25.05
CA LEU A 133 11.58 19.95 24.73
C LEU A 133 11.28 20.85 25.94
N GLU A 134 11.41 20.31 27.15
CA GLU A 134 11.61 21.10 28.36
C GLU A 134 12.96 20.72 28.95
N GLN A 135 14.02 21.44 28.55
CA GLN A 135 15.19 21.82 29.36
C GLN A 135 16.33 22.27 28.42
N SER A 136 16.32 23.54 28.06
CA SER A 136 17.54 24.37 28.02
C SER A 136 17.16 25.82 28.27
#